data_AF-A0A2L0N231-F1
#
_entry.id   AF-A0A2L0N231-F1
#
_cell.length_a   1.000
_cell.length_b   1.000
_cell.length_c   1.000
_cell.angle_alpha   90.00
_cell.angle_beta   90.00
_cell.angle_gamma   90.00
#
_symmetry.space_group_name_H-M   'P 1'
#
loop_
_entity.id
_entity.type
_entity.pdbx_description
1 polymer ?
#
loop_
_entity_poly.entity_id
_entity_poly.type
_entity_poly.pdbx_seq_one_letter_code
_entity_poly.pdbx_strand_id
1 'polypeptide(L)'
;MDADRKGRREDTPRQRLQGELRQLREVRARERGRTQRTEPATTGSGRTRLDQPRTTRPGLITLPTYDPEAFGKLSERIARFLGTGRFIVWMTIVVVVWVGWNTLLPDDVHFDDYPFIFLTLVLSLQASYAAPLILLAQNRQDDRDRVNMEQDRARSDRNIADTEYLTREVAALRQGLGEVATRDFLRSELQSLLKEIDERRDTSEVL
;
A
#
# COMPACT_ATOMS: atom_id res chain seq x y z
N MET A 1 64.18 -43.15 54.40
CA MET A 1 64.45 -41.71 54.21
C MET A 1 63.83 -41.33 52.89
N ASP A 2 62.58 -40.88 52.93
CA ASP A 2 62.22 -39.44 52.85
C ASP A 2 62.22 -39.01 51.38
N ALA A 3 61.20 -38.39 50.79
CA ALA A 3 60.08 -37.63 51.30
C ALA A 3 58.97 -37.68 50.23
N ASP A 4 57.69 -37.75 50.61
CA ASP A 4 56.76 -36.61 50.62
C ASP A 4 56.34 -36.20 49.19
N ARG A 5 55.18 -36.68 48.72
CA ARG A 5 53.90 -35.96 48.73
C ARG A 5 53.88 -34.80 47.73
N LYS A 6 52.73 -34.73 47.03
CA LYS A 6 52.11 -33.54 46.41
C LYS A 6 52.14 -33.53 44.88
N GLY A 7 50.96 -33.78 44.31
CA GLY A 7 50.65 -33.61 42.90
C GLY A 7 49.19 -33.94 42.60
N ARG A 8 48.29 -33.52 43.49
CA ARG A 8 46.84 -33.67 43.32
C ARG A 8 46.38 -32.74 42.19
N ARG A 9 45.95 -33.36 41.08
CA ARG A 9 44.85 -32.93 40.19
C ARG A 9 44.66 -31.41 40.01
N GLU A 10 45.20 -30.87 38.93
CA GLU A 10 44.67 -29.67 38.31
C GLU A 10 44.18 -30.01 36.90
N ASP A 11 42.99 -30.61 36.83
CA ASP A 11 42.25 -30.71 35.57
C ASP A 11 41.79 -29.31 35.19
N THR A 12 42.55 -28.66 34.31
CA THR A 12 42.28 -27.31 33.80
C THR A 12 40.81 -27.17 33.33
N PRO A 13 40.03 -26.19 33.83
CA PRO A 13 38.61 -26.00 33.47
C PRO A 13 38.37 -25.83 31.96
N ARG A 14 39.37 -25.29 31.24
CA ARG A 14 39.32 -25.07 29.79
C ARG A 14 39.34 -26.36 28.98
N GLN A 15 39.97 -27.42 29.49
CA GLN A 15 40.02 -28.72 28.79
C GLN A 15 38.66 -29.43 28.85
N ARG A 16 37.92 -29.28 29.96
CA ARG A 16 36.57 -29.82 30.10
C ARG A 16 35.57 -29.15 29.16
N LEU A 17 35.64 -27.81 29.05
CA LEU A 17 34.81 -27.03 28.13
C LEU A 17 35.09 -27.34 26.66
N GLN A 18 36.36 -27.62 26.29
CA GLN A 18 36.69 -28.01 24.92
C GLN A 18 36.14 -29.39 24.55
N GLY A 19 36.10 -30.33 25.50
CA GLY A 19 35.44 -31.62 25.33
C GLY A 19 33.94 -31.46 25.11
N GLU A 20 33.27 -30.65 25.93
CA GLU A 20 31.83 -30.37 25.82
C GLU A 20 31.45 -29.67 24.50
N LEU A 21 32.22 -28.67 24.07
CA LEU A 21 31.92 -27.95 22.82
C LEU A 21 32.04 -28.84 21.59
N ARG A 22 32.93 -29.84 21.61
CA ARG A 22 33.01 -30.85 20.56
C ARG A 22 31.81 -31.77 20.57
N GLN A 23 31.38 -32.23 21.75
CA GLN A 23 30.17 -33.06 21.88
C GLN A 23 28.90 -32.31 21.44
N LEU A 24 28.74 -31.04 21.81
CA LEU A 24 27.60 -30.22 21.40
C LEU A 24 27.55 -29.98 19.89
N ARG A 25 28.70 -29.87 19.22
CA ARG A 25 28.77 -29.76 17.76
C ARG A 25 28.37 -31.05 17.05
N GLU A 26 28.77 -32.21 17.58
CA GLU A 26 28.37 -33.52 17.03
C GLU A 26 26.88 -33.79 17.23
N VAL A 27 26.32 -33.45 18.40
CA VAL A 27 24.87 -33.58 18.66
C VAL A 27 24.07 -32.66 17.74
N ARG A 28 24.48 -31.40 17.58
CA ARG A 28 23.81 -30.44 16.68
C ARG A 28 23.95 -30.83 15.20
N ALA A 29 25.06 -31.47 14.80
CA ALA A 29 25.23 -32.00 13.45
C ALA A 29 24.30 -33.19 13.18
N ARG A 30 24.08 -34.06 14.18
CA ARG A 30 23.09 -35.16 14.10
C ARG A 30 21.65 -34.66 14.07
N GLU A 31 21.33 -33.60 14.81
CA GLU A 31 20.00 -32.98 14.78
C GLU A 31 19.70 -32.35 13.42
N ARG A 32 20.64 -31.61 12.81
CA ARG A 32 20.47 -31.04 11.46
C ARG A 32 20.20 -32.12 10.39
N GLY A 33 20.83 -33.29 10.49
CA GLY A 33 20.56 -34.41 9.58
C GLY A 33 19.20 -35.07 9.80
N ARG A 34 18.61 -34.93 10.99
CA ARG A 34 17.30 -35.50 11.33
C ARG A 34 16.14 -34.58 10.92
N THR A 35 16.34 -33.26 10.93
CA THR A 35 15.34 -32.29 10.45
C THR A 35 15.16 -32.32 8.93
N GLN A 36 16.11 -32.90 8.19
CA GLN A 36 16.02 -33.05 6.73
C GLN A 36 15.51 -34.42 6.28
N ARG A 37 15.33 -35.38 7.20
CA ARG A 37 14.94 -36.77 6.89
C ARG A 37 13.62 -37.18 7.55
N THR A 38 12.61 -36.32 7.40
CA THR A 38 11.21 -36.68 7.57
C THR A 38 10.36 -35.96 6.53
N GLU A 39 10.67 -36.19 5.25
CA GLU A 39 9.63 -36.16 4.22
C GLU A 39 9.20 -37.61 3.97
N PRO A 40 8.02 -38.03 4.45
CA PRO A 40 7.37 -39.19 3.87
C PRO A 40 7.01 -38.81 2.43
N ALA A 41 7.56 -39.54 1.46
CA ALA A 41 7.05 -39.58 0.10
C ALA A 41 5.63 -40.17 0.13
N THR A 42 4.65 -39.32 0.42
CA THR A 42 3.23 -39.61 0.19
C THR A 42 2.92 -39.23 -1.24
N THR A 43 2.68 -40.26 -2.03
CA THR A 43 1.93 -40.29 -3.28
C THR A 43 1.01 -39.07 -3.41
N GLY A 44 1.36 -38.15 -4.31
CA GLY A 44 0.61 -36.93 -4.59
C GLY A 44 -0.77 -37.22 -5.18
N SER A 45 -1.72 -37.60 -4.34
CA SER A 45 -3.14 -37.47 -4.65
C SER A 45 -3.47 -35.99 -4.59
N GLY A 46 -3.76 -35.41 -5.75
CA GLY A 46 -4.07 -34.00 -5.96
C GLY A 46 -5.28 -33.55 -5.15
N ARG A 47 -5.05 -33.12 -3.92
CA ARG A 47 -5.95 -32.21 -3.21
C ARG A 47 -5.91 -30.87 -3.93
N THR A 48 -6.80 -30.75 -4.91
CA THR A 48 -7.17 -29.49 -5.55
C THR A 48 -7.52 -28.50 -4.45
N ARG A 49 -6.62 -27.55 -4.17
CA ARG A 49 -6.95 -26.40 -3.32
C ARG A 49 -8.07 -25.62 -4.02
N LEU A 50 -9.25 -25.62 -3.43
CA LEU A 50 -10.42 -24.85 -3.89
C LEU A 50 -10.29 -23.34 -3.68
N ASP A 51 -9.15 -22.90 -3.15
CA ASP A 51 -8.92 -21.53 -2.68
C ASP A 51 -8.20 -20.64 -3.71
N GLN A 52 -7.93 -21.17 -4.90
CA GLN A 52 -7.48 -20.37 -6.04
C GLN A 52 -8.68 -20.16 -6.97
N PRO A 53 -9.09 -18.92 -7.25
CA PRO A 53 -10.10 -18.68 -8.27
C PRO A 53 -9.58 -19.27 -9.58
N ARG A 54 -10.27 -20.30 -10.10
CA ARG A 54 -9.98 -20.88 -11.41
C ARG A 54 -10.14 -19.77 -12.43
N THR A 55 -9.04 -19.21 -12.91
CA THR A 55 -9.05 -18.37 -14.10
C THR A 55 -9.54 -19.24 -15.25
N THR A 56 -10.68 -18.81 -15.79
CA THR A 56 -11.49 -19.42 -16.84
C THR A 56 -10.65 -20.06 -17.96
N ARG A 57 -11.04 -21.29 -18.33
CA ARG A 57 -10.53 -22.07 -19.46
C ARG A 57 -10.36 -21.20 -20.72
N PRO A 58 -9.25 -21.31 -21.48
CA PRO A 58 -9.25 -20.82 -22.86
C PRO A 58 -10.10 -21.77 -23.69
N GLY A 59 -11.38 -21.44 -23.81
CA GLY A 59 -12.28 -22.05 -24.78
C GLY A 59 -11.82 -21.70 -26.20
N LEU A 60 -12.10 -22.60 -27.13
CA LEU A 60 -11.74 -22.67 -28.55
C LEU A 60 -12.21 -21.46 -29.42
N ILE A 61 -12.57 -20.34 -28.81
CA ILE A 61 -13.06 -19.13 -29.47
C ILE A 61 -12.16 -17.99 -29.02
N THR A 62 -11.28 -17.53 -29.91
CA THR A 62 -10.55 -16.28 -29.74
C THR A 62 -11.57 -15.14 -29.83
N LEU A 63 -12.21 -14.79 -28.71
CA LEU A 63 -12.92 -13.52 -28.64
C LEU A 63 -11.88 -12.41 -28.92
N PRO A 64 -12.19 -11.41 -29.75
CA PRO A 64 -11.32 -10.25 -29.91
C PRO A 64 -11.04 -9.69 -28.51
N THR A 65 -9.78 -9.69 -28.10
CA THR A 65 -9.37 -9.06 -26.85
C THR A 65 -9.62 -7.57 -27.00
N TYR A 66 -10.72 -7.11 -26.42
CA TYR A 66 -11.04 -5.70 -26.30
C TYR A 66 -9.89 -5.03 -25.55
N ASP A 67 -9.16 -4.13 -26.21
CA ASP A 67 -7.99 -3.45 -25.64
C ASP A 67 -8.44 -2.39 -24.62
N PRO A 68 -8.32 -2.67 -23.31
CA PRO A 68 -8.81 -1.76 -22.26
C PRO A 68 -8.03 -0.43 -22.22
N GLU A 69 -6.84 -0.36 -22.82
CA GLU A 69 -6.00 0.84 -22.86
C GLU A 69 -6.50 1.84 -23.90
N ALA A 70 -6.88 1.36 -25.09
CA ALA A 70 -7.43 2.19 -26.17
C ALA A 70 -8.74 2.87 -25.75
N PHE A 71 -9.64 2.09 -25.15
CA PHE A 71 -10.89 2.63 -24.61
C PHE A 71 -10.65 3.59 -23.45
N GLY A 72 -9.58 3.38 -22.69
CA GLY A 72 -9.29 4.28 -21.61
C GLY A 72 -8.86 5.67 -22.01
N LYS A 73 -8.03 5.76 -23.06
CA LYS A 73 -7.66 7.03 -23.68
C LYS A 73 -8.88 7.70 -24.33
N LEU A 74 -9.78 6.91 -24.93
CA LEU A 74 -11.03 7.42 -25.51
C LEU A 74 -11.96 8.00 -24.43
N SER A 75 -12.21 7.28 -23.33
CA SER A 75 -13.04 7.77 -22.22
C SER A 75 -12.49 9.04 -21.60
N GLU A 76 -11.17 9.15 -21.41
CA GLU A 76 -10.54 10.37 -20.87
C GLU A 76 -10.70 11.56 -21.82
N ARG A 77 -10.66 11.33 -23.13
CA ARG A 77 -10.90 12.36 -24.14
C ARG A 77 -12.37 12.80 -24.16
N ILE A 78 -13.29 11.84 -24.08
CA ILE A 78 -14.74 12.08 -24.00
C ILE A 78 -15.09 12.83 -22.71
N ALA A 79 -14.56 12.43 -21.56
CA ALA A 79 -14.81 13.08 -20.28
C ALA A 79 -14.36 14.55 -20.28
N ARG A 80 -13.16 14.85 -20.81
CA ARG A 80 -12.68 16.23 -20.98
C ARG A 80 -13.53 17.02 -21.99
N PHE A 81 -14.07 16.35 -23.00
CA PHE A 81 -14.91 16.98 -24.02
C PHE A 81 -16.33 17.30 -23.51
N LEU A 82 -16.98 16.36 -22.83
CA LEU A 82 -18.33 16.53 -22.25
C LEU A 82 -18.33 17.47 -21.03
N GLY A 83 -17.26 17.47 -20.23
CA GLY A 83 -17.13 18.36 -19.07
C GLY A 83 -16.87 19.83 -19.42
N THR A 84 -16.58 20.14 -20.69
CA THR A 84 -16.32 21.51 -21.14
C THR A 84 -17.55 22.08 -21.86
N GLY A 85 -17.94 23.32 -21.58
CA GLY A 85 -19.07 24.01 -22.25
C GLY A 85 -18.94 24.13 -23.79
N ARG A 86 -17.77 23.80 -24.35
CA ARG A 86 -17.48 23.76 -25.79
C ARG A 86 -18.34 22.75 -26.55
N PHE A 87 -18.74 21.62 -25.92
CA PHE A 87 -19.60 20.64 -26.58
C PHE A 87 -20.98 21.22 -26.89
N ILE A 88 -21.57 21.91 -25.91
CA ILE A 88 -22.88 22.56 -26.05
C ILE A 88 -22.83 23.60 -27.16
N VAL A 89 -21.79 24.44 -27.19
CA VAL A 89 -21.60 25.46 -28.24
C VAL A 89 -21.56 24.81 -29.64
N TRP A 90 -20.76 23.75 -29.81
CA TRP A 90 -20.69 23.04 -31.10
C TRP A 90 -22.03 22.42 -31.49
N MET A 91 -22.73 21.76 -30.56
CA MET A 91 -24.05 21.18 -30.82
C MET A 91 -25.08 22.24 -31.23
N THR A 92 -25.09 23.40 -30.54
CA THR A 92 -25.97 24.51 -30.90
C THR A 92 -25.66 25.04 -32.29
N ILE A 93 -24.37 25.20 -32.65
CA ILE A 93 -23.97 25.64 -33.99
C ILE A 93 -24.48 24.67 -35.06
N VAL A 94 -24.32 23.36 -34.86
CA VAL A 94 -24.80 22.35 -35.81
C VAL A 94 -26.31 22.45 -36.01
N VAL A 95 -27.08 22.57 -34.93
CA VAL A 95 -28.55 22.73 -35.00
C VAL A 95 -28.92 24.03 -35.73
N VAL A 96 -28.28 25.14 -35.39
CA VAL A 96 -28.54 26.45 -36.04
C VAL A 96 -28.20 26.40 -37.53
N VAL A 97 -27.08 25.77 -37.91
CA VAL A 97 -26.69 25.61 -39.32
C VAL A 97 -27.69 24.72 -40.06
N TRP A 98 -28.16 23.63 -39.45
CA TRP A 98 -29.17 22.75 -40.06
C TRP A 98 -30.50 23.46 -40.28
N VAL A 99 -30.99 24.15 -39.26
CA VAL A 99 -32.24 24.93 -39.35
C VAL A 99 -32.07 26.05 -40.38
N GLY A 100 -30.95 26.78 -40.35
CA GLY A 100 -30.62 27.82 -41.31
C GLY A 100 -30.58 27.30 -42.75
N TRP A 101 -29.95 26.15 -42.98
CA TRP A 101 -29.90 25.51 -44.30
C TRP A 101 -31.30 25.17 -44.83
N ASN A 102 -32.18 24.64 -43.98
CA ASN A 102 -33.54 24.23 -44.37
C ASN A 102 -34.58 25.36 -44.34
N THR A 103 -34.22 26.58 -43.90
CA THR A 103 -35.16 27.71 -43.85
C THR A 103 -34.77 28.88 -44.74
N LEU A 104 -33.48 29.04 -45.06
CA LEU A 104 -32.96 30.18 -45.84
C LEU A 104 -32.72 29.84 -47.31
N LEU A 105 -32.66 28.55 -47.67
CA LEU A 105 -32.56 28.11 -49.05
C LEU A 105 -33.95 28.07 -49.71
N PRO A 106 -34.04 28.07 -51.06
CA PRO A 106 -35.30 27.88 -51.77
C PRO A 106 -35.90 26.48 -51.52
N ASP A 107 -37.24 26.37 -51.59
CA ASP A 107 -38.00 25.12 -51.37
C ASP A 107 -37.49 23.93 -52.20
N ASP A 108 -36.88 24.20 -53.36
CA ASP A 108 -36.33 23.19 -54.28
C ASP A 108 -35.11 22.42 -53.74
N VAL A 109 -34.44 22.94 -52.70
CA VAL A 109 -33.23 22.39 -52.08
C VAL A 109 -33.38 22.13 -50.59
N HIS A 110 -34.60 22.23 -50.05
CA HIS A 110 -34.90 21.81 -48.69
C HIS A 110 -34.65 20.31 -48.56
N PHE A 111 -33.84 19.94 -47.57
CA PHE A 111 -33.56 18.54 -47.26
C PHE A 111 -34.51 18.00 -46.17
N ASP A 112 -34.95 18.88 -45.27
CA ASP A 112 -35.75 18.56 -44.08
C ASP A 112 -36.71 19.72 -43.77
N ASP A 113 -37.92 19.69 -44.35
CA ASP A 113 -38.97 20.69 -44.12
C ASP A 113 -39.51 20.68 -42.68
N TYR A 114 -40.07 21.80 -42.23
CA TYR A 114 -40.75 21.88 -40.93
C TYR A 114 -41.82 20.77 -40.82
N PRO A 115 -41.75 19.84 -39.84
CA PRO A 115 -41.18 19.99 -38.49
C PRO A 115 -39.75 19.42 -38.23
N PHE A 116 -38.89 19.32 -39.24
CA PHE A 116 -37.51 18.80 -39.15
C PHE A 116 -37.43 17.35 -38.63
N ILE A 117 -38.06 16.43 -39.36
CA ILE A 117 -38.14 15.02 -38.97
C ILE A 117 -36.76 14.36 -38.97
N PHE A 118 -35.88 14.69 -39.92
CA PHE A 118 -34.55 14.09 -39.98
C PHE A 118 -33.67 14.56 -38.82
N LEU A 119 -33.69 15.86 -38.50
CA LEU A 119 -32.99 16.37 -37.33
C LEU A 119 -33.46 15.67 -36.05
N THR A 120 -34.76 15.49 -35.90
CA THR A 120 -35.36 14.80 -34.75
C THR A 120 -34.94 13.33 -34.68
N LEU A 121 -34.96 12.62 -35.81
CA LEU A 121 -34.52 11.22 -35.90
C LEU A 121 -33.05 11.08 -35.50
N VAL A 122 -32.19 11.96 -36.02
CA VAL A 122 -30.75 11.93 -35.69
C VAL A 122 -30.52 12.25 -34.22
N LEU A 123 -31.20 13.25 -33.64
CA LEU A 123 -31.05 13.59 -32.22
C LEU A 123 -31.57 12.48 -31.30
N SER A 124 -32.68 11.82 -31.65
CA SER A 124 -33.22 10.70 -30.86
C SER A 124 -32.28 9.48 -30.90
N LEU A 125 -31.74 9.16 -32.08
CA LEU A 125 -30.70 8.14 -32.22
C LEU A 125 -29.45 8.52 -31.41
N GLN A 126 -29.07 9.81 -31.43
CA GLN A 126 -27.91 10.31 -30.72
C GLN A 126 -27.99 10.11 -29.21
N ALA A 127 -29.14 10.39 -28.63
CA ALA A 127 -29.41 10.11 -27.22
C ALA A 127 -29.39 8.60 -26.91
N SER A 128 -29.96 7.79 -27.79
CA SER A 128 -30.03 6.32 -27.60
C SER A 128 -28.66 5.65 -27.60
N TYR A 129 -27.74 6.03 -28.50
CA TYR A 129 -26.40 5.45 -28.52
C TYR A 129 -25.48 6.02 -27.42
N ALA A 130 -25.78 7.22 -26.90
CA ALA A 130 -25.00 7.81 -25.82
C ALA A 130 -25.09 6.99 -24.53
N ALA A 131 -26.28 6.48 -24.19
CA ALA A 131 -26.50 5.68 -22.98
C ALA A 131 -25.55 4.47 -22.83
N PRO A 132 -25.41 3.55 -23.80
CA PRO A 132 -24.49 2.42 -23.68
C PRO A 132 -23.02 2.85 -23.64
N LEU A 133 -22.62 3.89 -24.38
CA LEU A 133 -21.25 4.42 -24.32
C LEU A 133 -20.93 5.01 -22.95
N ILE A 134 -21.89 5.72 -22.34
CA ILE A 134 -21.76 6.26 -20.99
C ILE A 134 -21.68 5.12 -19.97
N LEU A 135 -22.52 4.10 -20.07
CA LEU A 135 -22.50 2.92 -19.19
C LEU A 135 -21.16 2.17 -19.24
N LEU A 136 -20.59 2.01 -20.44
CA LEU A 136 -19.26 1.42 -20.61
C LEU A 136 -18.15 2.29 -20.01
N ALA A 137 -18.28 3.61 -20.10
CA ALA A 137 -17.33 4.53 -19.48
C ALA A 137 -17.45 4.53 -17.94
N GLN A 138 -18.67 4.43 -17.41
CA GLN A 138 -18.98 4.40 -15.97
C GLN A 138 -18.48 3.12 -15.30
N ASN A 139 -18.75 1.94 -15.86
CA ASN A 139 -18.28 0.66 -15.28
C ASN A 139 -16.77 0.65 -15.01
N ARG A 140 -15.98 1.31 -15.86
CA ARG A 140 -14.52 1.39 -15.69
C ARG A 140 -14.08 2.50 -14.73
N GLN A 141 -14.88 3.54 -14.54
CA GLN A 141 -14.66 4.50 -13.46
C GLN A 141 -14.92 3.81 -12.11
N ASP A 142 -16.02 3.06 -12.00
CA ASP A 142 -16.38 2.32 -10.80
C ASP A 142 -15.31 1.28 -10.40
N ASP A 143 -14.72 0.57 -11.37
CA ASP A 143 -13.61 -0.36 -11.12
C ASP A 143 -12.36 0.34 -10.57
N ARG A 144 -12.00 1.52 -11.12
CA ARG A 144 -10.86 2.31 -10.60
C ARG A 144 -11.17 2.88 -9.23
N ASP A 145 -12.37 3.38 -9.03
CA ASP A 145 -12.81 3.96 -7.76
C ASP A 145 -12.83 2.89 -6.68
N ARG A 146 -13.23 1.66 -7.00
CA ARG A 146 -13.13 0.52 -6.10
C ARG A 146 -11.68 0.25 -5.66
N VAL A 147 -10.73 0.18 -6.59
CA VAL A 147 -9.32 -0.04 -6.25
C VAL A 147 -8.77 1.10 -5.41
N ASN A 148 -9.12 2.35 -5.74
CA ASN A 148 -8.72 3.51 -4.95
C ASN A 148 -9.30 3.45 -3.53
N MET A 149 -10.56 3.06 -3.37
CA MET A 149 -11.20 2.88 -2.05
C MET A 149 -10.55 1.75 -1.23
N GLU A 150 -10.16 0.66 -1.87
CA GLU A 150 -9.44 -0.43 -1.18
C GLU A 150 -8.06 0.02 -0.70
N GLN A 151 -7.32 0.78 -1.52
CA GLN A 151 -6.04 1.36 -1.12
C GLN A 151 -6.18 2.39 -0.01
N ASP A 152 -7.21 3.24 -0.07
CA ASP A 152 -7.46 4.26 0.93
C ASP A 152 -7.79 3.64 2.29
N ARG A 153 -8.63 2.59 2.32
CA ARG A 153 -8.85 1.79 3.54
C ARG A 153 -7.55 1.23 4.10
N ALA A 154 -6.72 0.59 3.27
CA ALA A 154 -5.44 0.04 3.71
C ALA A 154 -4.44 1.10 4.18
N ARG A 155 -4.54 2.35 3.69
CA ARG A 155 -3.76 3.48 4.20
C ARG A 155 -4.32 3.98 5.53
N SER A 156 -5.65 4.09 5.65
CA SER A 156 -6.33 4.47 6.89
C SER A 156 -5.97 3.52 8.04
N ASP A 157 -6.03 2.21 7.81
CA ASP A 157 -5.66 1.20 8.82
C ASP A 157 -4.20 1.35 9.28
N ARG A 158 -3.29 1.64 8.34
CA ARG A 158 -1.87 1.92 8.66
C ARG A 158 -1.71 3.22 9.45
N ASN A 159 -2.41 4.29 9.07
CA ASN A 159 -2.35 5.56 9.78
C ASN A 159 -2.89 5.44 11.21
N ILE A 160 -3.93 4.64 11.44
CA ILE A 160 -4.45 4.34 12.77
C ILE A 160 -3.37 3.60 13.58
N ALA A 161 -2.75 2.55 13.02
CA ALA A 161 -1.69 1.82 13.69
C ALA A 161 -0.47 2.70 14.02
N ASP A 162 -0.04 3.58 13.10
CA ASP A 162 1.05 4.53 13.34
C ASP A 162 0.70 5.53 14.44
N THR A 163 -0.56 6.00 14.46
CA THR A 163 -1.04 6.92 15.52
C THR A 163 -1.06 6.23 16.88
N GLU A 164 -1.51 4.98 16.95
CA GLU A 164 -1.47 4.18 18.19
C GLU A 164 -0.04 3.94 18.67
N TYR A 165 0.87 3.62 17.74
CA TYR A 165 2.29 3.45 18.03
C TYR A 165 2.91 4.73 18.59
N LEU A 166 2.74 5.85 17.89
CA LEU A 166 3.24 7.15 18.35
C LEU A 166 2.64 7.56 19.70
N THR A 167 1.34 7.31 19.92
CA THR A 167 0.69 7.60 21.20
C THR A 167 1.30 6.78 22.34
N ARG A 168 1.58 5.50 22.10
CA ARG A 168 2.26 4.63 23.07
C ARG A 168 3.69 5.09 23.33
N GLU A 169 4.42 5.45 22.28
CA GLU A 169 5.80 5.93 22.39
C GLU A 169 5.86 7.26 23.17
N VAL A 170 4.94 8.19 22.90
CA VAL A 170 4.82 9.47 23.63
C VAL A 170 4.46 9.22 25.10
N ALA A 171 3.57 8.26 25.39
CA ALA A 171 3.26 7.89 26.78
C ALA A 171 4.49 7.32 27.51
N ALA A 172 5.27 6.45 26.85
CA ALA A 172 6.51 5.91 27.40
C ALA A 172 7.57 7.00 27.61
N LEU A 173 7.77 7.89 26.63
CA LEU A 173 8.65 9.06 26.73
C LEU A 173 8.24 9.98 27.88
N ARG A 174 6.94 10.25 28.04
CA ARG A 174 6.41 11.06 29.15
C ARG A 174 6.72 10.43 30.50
N GLN A 175 6.58 9.11 30.63
CA GLN A 175 6.86 8.42 31.89
C GLN A 175 8.36 8.45 32.22
N GLY A 176 9.22 8.17 31.23
CA GLY A 176 10.68 8.25 31.40
C GLY A 176 11.17 9.67 31.72
N LEU A 177 10.63 10.70 31.05
CA LEU A 177 10.90 12.10 31.41
C LEU A 177 10.35 12.48 32.78
N GLY A 178 9.20 11.93 33.18
CA GLY A 178 8.59 12.16 34.49
C GLY A 178 9.48 11.67 35.64
N GLU A 179 10.17 10.55 35.47
CA GLU A 179 11.09 10.02 36.47
C GLU A 179 12.36 10.89 36.61
N VAL A 180 12.93 11.36 35.50
CA VAL A 180 14.16 12.19 35.48
C VAL A 180 13.88 13.66 35.83
N ALA A 181 12.68 14.17 35.54
CA ALA A 181 12.28 15.55 35.84
C ALA A 181 11.64 15.72 37.22
N THR A 182 11.81 14.76 38.13
CA THR A 182 11.28 14.91 39.50
C THR A 182 11.95 16.12 40.16
N ARG A 183 11.17 17.02 40.77
CA ARG A 183 11.65 18.27 41.40
C ARG A 183 12.84 18.02 42.34
N ASP A 184 12.82 16.91 43.06
CA ASP A 184 13.87 16.55 44.00
C ASP A 184 15.17 16.13 43.32
N PHE A 185 15.12 15.47 42.15
CA PHE A 185 16.29 15.16 41.34
C PHE A 185 16.90 16.42 40.71
N LEU A 186 16.07 17.29 40.11
CA LEU A 186 16.57 18.58 39.61
C LEU A 186 17.16 19.43 40.75
N ARG A 187 16.55 19.40 41.93
CA ARG A 187 17.06 20.11 43.10
C ARG A 187 18.39 19.53 43.57
N SER A 188 18.52 18.20 43.67
CA SER A 188 19.77 17.57 44.09
C SER A 188 20.90 17.85 43.10
N GLU A 189 20.61 17.84 41.79
CA GLU A 189 21.61 18.07 40.77
C GLU A 189 22.03 19.54 40.69
N LEU A 190 21.08 20.47 40.82
CA LEU A 190 21.41 21.89 40.96
C LEU A 190 22.24 22.15 42.22
N GLN A 191 21.92 21.52 43.35
CA GLN A 191 22.71 21.65 44.58
C GLN A 191 24.10 21.04 44.44
N SER A 192 24.22 19.88 43.78
CA SER A 192 25.48 19.22 43.49
C SER A 192 26.39 20.12 42.64
N LEU A 193 25.86 20.67 41.55
CA LEU A 193 26.57 21.61 40.68
C LEU A 193 26.95 22.91 41.40
N LEU A 194 26.06 23.46 42.23
CA LEU A 194 26.35 24.64 43.06
C LEU A 194 27.52 24.37 44.00
N LYS A 195 27.50 23.20 44.67
CA LYS A 195 28.55 22.80 45.59
C LYS A 195 29.89 22.61 44.88
N GLU A 196 29.90 22.00 43.70
CA GLU A 196 31.11 21.84 42.90
C GLU A 196 31.72 23.19 42.49
N ILE A 197 30.88 24.17 42.13
CA ILE A 197 31.35 25.53 41.80
C ILE A 197 31.92 26.24 43.03
N ASP A 198 31.27 26.10 44.19
CA ASP A 198 31.72 26.70 45.46
C ASP A 198 33.06 26.11 45.90
N GLU A 199 33.21 24.78 45.86
CA GLU A 199 34.48 24.09 46.17
C GLU A 199 35.62 24.53 45.22
N ARG A 200 35.33 24.74 43.92
CA ARG A 200 36.32 25.28 42.97
C ARG A 200 36.71 26.73 43.29
N ARG A 201 35.77 27.53 43.81
CA ARG A 201 36.01 28.93 44.18
C ARG A 201 36.86 29.04 45.43
N ASP A 202 36.55 28.27 46.47
CA ASP A 202 37.35 28.17 47.69
C ASP A 202 38.78 27.67 47.39
N THR A 203 38.90 26.65 46.53
CA THR A 203 40.22 26.14 46.11
C THR A 203 41.05 27.21 45.37
N SER A 204 40.39 28.15 44.69
CA SER A 204 41.05 29.25 43.98
C SER A 204 41.41 30.44 44.89
N GLU A 205 40.76 30.60 46.04
CA GLU A 205 41.12 31.62 47.05
C GLU A 205 42.27 31.18 47.98
N VAL A 206 42.55 29.87 48.04
CA VAL A 206 43.60 29.29 48.90
C VAL A 206 44.97 29.21 48.20
N LEU A 207 45.05 29.45 46.89
CA LEU A 207 46.28 29.52 46.09
C LEU A 207 46.69 30.97 45.79
#